data_AF-A0A819GHQ6-F1
#
_entry.id   AF-A0A819GHQ6-F1
#
_cell.length_a   1.000
_cell.length_b   1.000
_cell.length_c   1.000
_cell.angle_alpha   90.00
_cell.angle_beta   90.00
_cell.angle_gamma   90.00
#
_symmetry.space_group_name_H-M   'P 1'
#
loop_
_entity.id
_entity.type
_entity.pdbx_description
1 polymer ?
#
loop_
_entity_poly.entity_id
_entity_poly.type
_entity_poly.pdbx_seq_one_letter_code
_entity_poly.pdbx_strand_id
1 'polypeptide(L)'
;MYNAFHTQGIRGEPFTPLVGQLPEMIKQRNNDALMIYLEELVKKHGYVFLFGFGPFTRLMLNEPDLLADVFSRNNAANYMKPRDIRAVLASLLGSHNLLVADGSEHERARRMINPAFYHVNLKSMVSIITDRTAKAIESIIS
;
A
#
# COMPACT_ATOMS: atom_id res chain seq x y z
N MET A 1 21.94 -2.18 -0.08
CA MET A 1 20.89 -1.14 0.01
C MET A 1 20.81 -0.55 1.40
N TYR A 2 20.57 -1.35 2.46
CA TYR A 2 20.58 -0.88 3.85
C TYR A 2 21.78 0.01 4.21
N ASN A 3 23.00 -0.51 4.02
CA ASN A 3 24.22 0.26 4.33
C ASN A 3 24.32 1.57 3.54
N ALA A 4 23.89 1.60 2.27
CA ALA A 4 23.96 2.79 1.44
C ALA A 4 23.04 3.92 1.94
N PHE A 5 21.85 3.58 2.45
CA PHE A 5 20.94 4.55 3.07
C PHE A 5 21.42 4.95 4.47
N HIS A 6 21.97 4.00 5.23
CA HIS A 6 22.54 4.29 6.54
C HIS A 6 23.74 5.26 6.43
N THR A 7 24.60 5.11 5.41
CA THR A 7 25.69 6.06 5.13
C THR A 7 25.21 7.45 4.72
N GLN A 8 23.98 7.57 4.22
CA GLN A 8 23.32 8.85 3.94
C GLN A 8 22.64 9.46 5.18
N GLY A 9 22.78 8.84 6.36
CA GLY A 9 22.21 9.32 7.61
C GLY A 9 20.75 8.90 7.85
N ILE A 10 20.17 8.08 6.97
CA ILE A 10 18.82 7.55 7.17
C ILE A 10 18.85 6.47 8.24
N ARG A 11 18.14 6.74 9.34
CA ARG A 11 17.98 5.81 10.47
C ARG A 11 16.94 4.75 10.16
N GLY A 12 16.83 3.75 11.02
CA GLY A 12 15.77 2.75 10.90
C GLY A 12 16.00 1.56 11.81
N GLU A 13 15.14 0.57 11.65
CA GLU A 13 15.30 -0.67 12.39
C GLU A 13 16.57 -1.41 11.95
N PRO A 14 17.21 -2.17 12.87
CA PRO A 14 18.33 -3.03 12.52
C PRO A 14 17.96 -3.99 11.38
N PHE A 15 18.89 -4.21 10.47
CA PHE A 15 18.70 -5.20 9.41
C PHE A 15 18.70 -6.60 10.01
N THR A 16 17.55 -7.28 9.93
CA THR A 16 17.40 -8.68 10.30
C THR A 16 17.30 -9.53 9.03
N PRO A 17 18.28 -10.38 8.72
CA PRO A 17 18.25 -11.22 7.52
C PRO A 17 16.99 -12.09 7.45
N LEU A 18 16.53 -12.37 6.22
CA LEU A 18 15.39 -13.25 5.86
C LEU A 18 14.01 -12.76 6.30
N VAL A 19 13.84 -12.34 7.55
CA VAL A 19 12.53 -12.04 8.14
C VAL A 19 12.28 -10.55 8.37
N GLY A 20 13.34 -9.74 8.51
CA GLY A 20 13.19 -8.31 8.81
C GLY A 20 12.35 -8.10 10.07
N GLN A 21 11.39 -7.16 9.99
CA GLN A 21 10.44 -6.86 11.06
C GLN A 21 9.09 -7.59 10.89
N LEU A 22 8.96 -8.53 9.92
CA LEU A 22 7.70 -9.24 9.68
C LEU A 22 7.11 -9.94 10.91
N PRO A 23 7.88 -10.64 11.76
CA PRO A 23 7.30 -11.31 12.93
C PRO A 23 6.65 -10.32 13.90
N GLU A 24 7.30 -9.18 14.16
CA GLU A 24 6.74 -8.14 15.01
C GLU A 24 5.52 -7.50 14.35
N MET A 25 5.57 -7.20 13.04
CA MET A 25 4.39 -6.69 12.32
C MET A 25 3.20 -7.64 12.38
N ILE A 26 3.42 -8.95 12.22
CA ILE A 26 2.35 -9.97 12.32
C ILE A 26 1.79 -10.01 13.74
N LYS A 27 2.64 -10.00 14.76
CA LYS A 27 2.23 -9.95 16.16
C LYS A 27 1.40 -8.70 16.46
N GLN A 28 1.86 -7.52 16.04
CA GLN A 28 1.15 -6.26 16.25
C GLN A 28 -0.17 -6.20 15.46
N ARG A 29 -0.20 -6.77 14.25
CA ARG A 29 -1.44 -6.93 13.48
C ARG A 29 -2.45 -7.83 14.20
N ASN A 30 -2.02 -8.96 14.74
CA ASN A 30 -2.90 -9.89 15.45
C ASN A 30 -3.44 -9.32 16.77
N ASN A 31 -2.76 -8.31 17.32
CA ASN A 31 -3.18 -7.58 18.51
C ASN A 31 -3.91 -6.27 18.18
N ASP A 32 -4.29 -6.03 16.91
CA ASP A 32 -4.90 -4.78 16.42
C ASP A 32 -4.10 -3.51 16.76
N ALA A 33 -2.79 -3.65 16.97
CA ALA A 33 -1.87 -2.60 17.39
C ALA A 33 -0.88 -2.17 16.28
N LEU A 34 -1.12 -2.60 15.03
CA LEU A 34 -0.22 -2.30 13.91
C LEU A 34 -0.02 -0.79 13.68
N MET A 35 -1.09 0.00 13.78
CA MET A 35 -0.97 1.45 13.59
C MET A 35 -0.18 2.11 14.73
N ILE A 36 -0.38 1.66 15.97
CA ILE A 36 0.38 2.13 17.14
C ILE A 36 1.87 1.82 16.95
N TYR A 37 2.19 0.59 16.52
CA TYR A 37 3.57 0.20 16.20
C TYR A 37 4.20 1.07 15.11
N LEU A 38 3.46 1.39 14.04
CA LEU A 38 3.96 2.28 12.99
C LEU A 38 4.21 3.71 13.51
N GLU A 39 3.34 4.23 14.38
CA GLU A 39 3.55 5.53 15.04
C GLU A 39 4.77 5.53 15.96
N GLU A 40 5.02 4.45 16.69
CA GLU A 40 6.21 4.29 17.53
C GLU A 40 7.49 4.30 16.71
N LEU A 41 7.49 3.64 15.54
CA LEU A 41 8.64 3.69 14.62
C LEU A 41 8.90 5.11 14.11
N VAL A 42 7.85 5.88 13.81
CA VAL A 42 7.98 7.30 13.44
C VAL A 42 8.55 8.12 14.59
N LYS A 43 8.06 7.93 15.82
CA LYS A 43 8.59 8.62 17.01
C LYS A 43 10.07 8.29 17.26
N LYS A 44 10.47 7.04 16.99
CA LYS A 44 11.83 6.54 17.23
C LYS A 44 12.84 7.01 16.17
N HIS A 45 12.45 6.99 14.89
CA HIS A 45 13.39 7.19 13.78
C HIS A 45 13.15 8.47 12.98
N GLY A 46 12.04 9.18 13.23
CA GLY A 46 11.56 10.29 12.43
C GLY A 46 10.62 9.82 11.30
N TYR A 47 10.20 10.77 10.45
CA TYR A 47 9.25 10.50 9.37
C TYR A 47 9.86 9.81 8.14
N VAL A 48 11.19 9.72 8.05
CA VAL A 48 11.90 9.00 6.99
C VAL A 48 12.84 7.99 7.62
N PHE A 49 12.55 6.70 7.44
CA PHE A 49 13.32 5.65 8.09
C PHE A 49 13.33 4.34 7.30
N LEU A 50 14.33 3.49 7.59
CA LEU A 50 14.43 2.14 7.04
C LEU A 50 13.68 1.14 7.91
N PHE A 51 13.00 0.20 7.26
CA PHE A 51 12.51 -1.02 7.90
C PHE A 51 12.68 -2.22 6.98
N GLY A 52 12.74 -3.41 7.55
CA GLY A 52 12.85 -4.68 6.84
C GLY A 52 11.48 -5.32 6.63
N PHE A 53 11.17 -5.65 5.38
CA PHE A 53 10.03 -6.47 5.00
C PHE A 53 10.55 -7.79 4.43
N GLY A 54 10.70 -8.79 5.30
CA GLY A 54 11.39 -10.03 4.96
C GLY A 54 12.88 -9.76 4.67
N PRO A 55 13.45 -10.29 3.59
CA PRO A 55 14.85 -10.04 3.23
C PRO A 55 15.08 -8.64 2.63
N PHE A 56 14.02 -7.87 2.38
CA PHE A 56 14.11 -6.61 1.67
C PHE A 56 14.11 -5.41 2.61
N THR A 57 15.08 -4.52 2.45
CA THR A 57 15.04 -3.18 3.07
C THR A 57 14.04 -2.30 2.31
N ARG A 58 13.18 -1.61 3.05
CA ARG A 58 12.22 -0.63 2.55
C ARG A 58 12.49 0.72 3.19
N LEU A 59 12.28 1.78 2.41
CA LEU A 59 12.30 3.15 2.89
C LEU A 59 10.86 3.57 3.19
N MET A 60 10.57 3.87 4.45
CA MET A 60 9.31 4.47 4.86
C MET A 60 9.39 5.98 4.67
N LEU A 61 8.37 6.55 4.04
CA LEU A 61 8.23 7.99 3.82
C LEU A 61 6.90 8.43 4.44
N ASN A 62 6.98 9.25 5.48
CA ASN A 62 5.81 9.82 6.17
C ASN A 62 5.85 11.36 6.17
N GLU A 63 6.73 11.97 5.37
CA GLU A 63 6.78 13.41 5.16
C GLU A 63 5.84 13.81 4.00
N PRO A 64 4.86 14.71 4.22
CA PRO A 64 3.87 15.08 3.20
C PRO A 64 4.47 15.57 1.88
N ASP A 65 5.52 16.39 1.93
CA ASP A 65 6.14 16.97 0.73
C ASP A 65 6.84 15.89 -0.12
N LEU A 66 7.52 14.94 0.53
CA LEU A 66 8.13 13.80 -0.16
C LEU A 66 7.07 12.87 -0.74
N LEU A 67 5.97 12.65 -0.02
CA LEU A 67 4.85 11.87 -0.53
C LEU A 67 4.21 12.52 -1.76
N ALA A 68 4.02 13.85 -1.74
CA ALA A 68 3.50 14.58 -2.88
C ALA A 68 4.41 14.46 -4.10
N ASP A 69 5.74 14.51 -3.89
CA ASP A 69 6.72 14.32 -4.96
C ASP A 69 6.71 12.90 -5.53
N VAL A 70 6.64 11.88 -4.66
CA VAL A 70 6.58 10.45 -5.04
C VAL A 70 5.29 10.12 -5.81
N PHE A 71 4.15 10.66 -5.38
CA PHE A 71 2.85 10.44 -6.02
C PHE A 71 2.57 11.38 -7.19
N SER A 72 3.47 12.32 -7.47
CA SER A 72 3.36 13.22 -8.62
C SER A 72 3.46 12.46 -9.94
N ARG A 73 2.64 12.85 -10.91
CA ARG A 73 2.73 12.29 -12.28
C ARG A 73 4.06 12.61 -12.95
N ASN A 74 4.70 13.71 -12.58
CA ASN A 74 5.96 14.14 -13.17
C ASN A 74 7.10 13.17 -12.86
N ASN A 75 7.04 12.50 -11.71
CA ASN A 75 8.06 11.56 -11.26
C ASN A 75 7.63 10.09 -11.36
N ALA A 76 6.46 9.80 -11.95
CA ALA A 76 5.89 8.45 -11.94
C ALA A 76 6.82 7.38 -12.56
N ALA A 77 7.66 7.77 -13.53
CA ALA A 77 8.65 6.87 -14.14
C ALA A 77 9.75 6.42 -13.16
N ASN A 78 10.01 7.20 -12.09
CA ASN A 78 11.00 6.89 -11.07
C ASN A 78 10.46 5.94 -9.99
N TYR A 79 9.14 5.83 -9.85
CA TYR A 79 8.47 5.11 -8.75
C TYR A 79 7.57 4.00 -9.28
N MET A 80 8.21 2.95 -9.80
CA MET A 80 7.51 1.74 -10.27
C MET A 80 7.21 0.77 -9.12
N LYS A 81 6.17 -0.05 -9.30
CA LYS A 81 5.85 -1.12 -8.34
C LYS A 81 7.04 -2.11 -8.23
N PRO A 82 7.47 -2.47 -7.01
CA PRO A 82 8.53 -3.45 -6.82
C PRO A 82 8.26 -4.78 -7.54
N ARG A 83 9.29 -5.38 -8.15
CA ARG A 83 9.16 -6.59 -8.98
C ARG A 83 8.55 -7.78 -8.23
N ASP A 84 8.91 -7.93 -6.97
CA ASP A 84 8.38 -8.94 -6.05
C ASP A 84 6.89 -8.76 -5.81
N ILE A 85 6.44 -7.54 -5.50
CA ILE A 85 5.01 -7.23 -5.33
C ILE A 85 4.26 -7.44 -6.65
N ARG A 86 4.82 -6.98 -7.76
CA ARG A 86 4.23 -7.13 -9.09
C ARG A 86 4.07 -8.60 -9.48
N ALA A 87 5.06 -9.44 -9.20
CA ALA A 87 5.00 -10.87 -9.50
C ALA A 87 3.87 -11.57 -8.72
N VAL A 88 3.74 -11.26 -7.43
CA VAL A 88 2.66 -11.80 -6.57
C VAL A 88 1.29 -11.32 -7.04
N LEU A 89 1.13 -10.04 -7.35
CA LEU A 89 -0.17 -9.52 -7.81
C LEU A 89 -0.52 -10.01 -9.21
N ALA A 90 0.45 -10.12 -10.11
CA ALA A 90 0.22 -10.59 -11.48
C ALA A 90 -0.25 -12.05 -11.53
N SER A 91 0.26 -12.92 -10.65
CA SER A 91 -0.19 -14.32 -10.60
C SER A 91 -1.63 -14.46 -10.09
N LEU A 92 -2.09 -13.52 -9.26
CA LEU A 92 -3.45 -13.53 -8.69
C LEU A 92 -4.48 -12.81 -9.57
N LEU A 93 -4.09 -11.69 -10.19
CA LEU A 93 -5.02 -10.75 -10.83
C LEU A 93 -4.84 -10.65 -12.36
N GLY A 94 -3.77 -11.24 -12.89
CA GLY A 94 -3.34 -11.10 -14.28
C GLY A 94 -2.32 -9.97 -14.48
N SER A 95 -1.44 -10.14 -15.47
CA SER A 95 -0.32 -9.22 -15.77
C SER A 95 -0.75 -7.81 -16.18
N HIS A 96 -1.96 -7.67 -16.73
CA HIS A 96 -2.52 -6.42 -17.27
C HIS A 96 -3.53 -5.76 -16.32
N ASN A 97 -3.67 -6.26 -15.09
CA ASN A 97 -4.59 -5.71 -14.12
C ASN A 97 -4.17 -4.28 -13.71
N LEU A 98 -5.13 -3.40 -13.40
CA LEU A 98 -4.86 -2.04 -12.92
C LEU A 98 -3.89 -2.01 -11.72
N LEU A 99 -3.97 -2.97 -10.80
CA LEU A 99 -3.09 -3.03 -9.63
C LEU A 99 -1.65 -3.49 -9.96
N VAL A 100 -1.43 -4.03 -11.16
CA VAL A 100 -0.16 -4.60 -11.61
C VAL A 100 0.52 -3.70 -12.64
N ALA A 101 -0.26 -3.10 -13.54
CA ALA A 101 0.22 -2.24 -14.60
C ALA A 101 0.87 -0.95 -14.06
N ASP A 102 1.80 -0.39 -14.84
CA ASP A 102 2.43 0.91 -14.60
C ASP A 102 2.34 1.78 -15.87
N GLY A 103 2.67 3.07 -15.77
CA GLY A 103 2.75 3.99 -16.91
C GLY A 103 1.46 4.06 -17.75
N SER A 104 1.61 4.06 -19.08
CA SER A 104 0.49 4.23 -20.02
C SER A 104 -0.56 3.13 -19.94
N GLU A 105 -0.16 1.90 -19.60
CA GLU A 105 -1.09 0.78 -19.43
C GLU A 105 -1.98 1.01 -18.20
N HIS A 106 -1.37 1.40 -17.08
CA HIS A 106 -2.09 1.79 -15.87
C HIS A 106 -3.02 2.98 -16.12
N GLU A 107 -2.55 4.02 -16.82
CA GLU A 107 -3.37 5.17 -17.18
C GLU A 107 -4.57 4.81 -18.04
N ARG A 108 -4.38 3.93 -19.04
CA ARG A 108 -5.45 3.44 -19.90
C ARG A 108 -6.48 2.65 -19.09
N ALA A 109 -6.04 1.69 -18.27
CA ALA A 109 -6.94 0.89 -17.43
C ALA A 109 -7.75 1.77 -16.48
N ARG A 110 -7.10 2.76 -15.84
CA ARG A 110 -7.78 3.71 -14.95
C ARG A 110 -8.80 4.56 -15.70
N ARG A 111 -8.46 5.06 -16.89
CA ARG A 111 -9.39 5.85 -17.73
C ARG A 111 -10.63 5.03 -18.13
N MET A 112 -10.47 3.73 -18.38
CA MET A 112 -11.60 2.84 -18.70
C MET A 112 -12.50 2.56 -17.48
N ILE A 113 -11.93 2.44 -16.28
CA ILE A 113 -12.67 2.06 -15.07
C ILE A 113 -13.35 3.26 -14.39
N ASN A 114 -12.71 4.44 -14.38
CA ASN A 114 -13.20 5.62 -13.68
C ASN A 114 -14.68 5.99 -13.97
N PRO A 115 -15.22 5.89 -15.20
CA PRO A 115 -16.61 6.24 -15.48
C PRO A 115 -17.64 5.47 -14.65
N ALA A 116 -17.36 4.21 -14.28
CA ALA A 116 -18.26 3.42 -13.45
C ALA A 116 -18.47 4.05 -12.04
N PHE A 117 -17.52 4.88 -11.60
CA PHE A 117 -17.53 5.55 -10.31
C PHE A 117 -17.92 7.03 -10.40
N TYR A 118 -18.48 7.48 -11.52
CA TYR A 118 -19.04 8.83 -11.61
C TYR A 118 -20.32 8.94 -10.78
N HIS A 119 -20.60 10.13 -10.25
CA HIS A 119 -21.72 10.40 -9.35
C HIS A 119 -23.07 9.86 -9.85
N VAL A 120 -23.36 10.01 -11.14
CA VAL A 120 -24.59 9.51 -11.77
C VAL A 120 -24.72 7.99 -11.67
N ASN A 121 -23.62 7.26 -11.86
CA ASN A 121 -23.58 5.81 -11.79
C ASN A 121 -23.61 5.35 -10.33
N LEU A 122 -22.89 6.03 -9.44
CA LEU A 122 -22.90 5.74 -8.00
C LEU A 122 -24.30 5.83 -7.39
N LYS A 123 -25.13 6.81 -7.78
CA LYS A 123 -26.51 6.92 -7.28
C LYS A 123 -27.33 5.64 -7.49
N SER A 124 -27.20 5.00 -8.66
CA SER A 124 -27.88 3.73 -8.92
C SER A 124 -27.31 2.55 -8.12
N MET A 125 -26.00 2.57 -7.81
CA MET A 125 -25.36 1.52 -7.02
C MET A 125 -25.73 1.61 -5.54
N VAL A 126 -25.91 2.82 -5.00
CA VAL A 126 -26.24 3.03 -3.59
C VAL A 126 -27.51 2.27 -3.20
N SER A 127 -28.59 2.38 -3.99
CA SER A 127 -29.86 1.69 -3.67
C SER A 127 -29.69 0.17 -3.65
N ILE A 128 -28.89 -0.37 -4.57
CA ILE A 128 -28.60 -1.81 -4.64
C ILE A 128 -27.80 -2.23 -3.41
N ILE A 129 -26.75 -1.50 -3.06
CA ILE A 129 -25.90 -1.79 -1.90
C ILE A 129 -26.75 -1.77 -0.62
N THR A 130 -27.58 -0.73 -0.42
CA THR A 130 -28.41 -0.61 0.78
C THR A 130 -29.44 -1.74 0.90
N ASP A 131 -30.11 -2.11 -0.21
CA ASP A 131 -31.09 -3.20 -0.22
C ASP A 131 -30.43 -4.55 0.14
N ARG A 132 -29.26 -4.84 -0.46
CA ARG A 132 -28.53 -6.09 -0.20
C ARG A 132 -28.00 -6.15 1.23
N THR A 133 -27.52 -5.03 1.77
CA THR A 133 -27.07 -4.95 3.16
C THR A 133 -28.23 -5.13 4.14
N ALA A 134 -29.39 -4.50 3.90
CA ALA A 134 -30.57 -4.66 4.75
C ALA A 134 -31.01 -6.14 4.83
N LYS A 135 -31.12 -6.81 3.68
CA LYS A 135 -31.44 -8.25 3.62
C LYS A 135 -30.41 -9.12 4.33
N ALA A 136 -29.12 -8.79 4.21
CA ALA A 136 -28.07 -9.52 4.91
C ALA A 136 -28.19 -9.38 6.43
N ILE A 137 -28.52 -8.17 6.92
CA ILE A 137 -28.76 -7.93 8.35
C ILE A 137 -29.98 -8.70 8.84
N GLU A 138 -31.10 -8.66 8.12
CA GLU A 138 -32.31 -9.42 8.45
C GLU A 138 -32.02 -10.92 8.57
N SER A 139 -31.28 -11.47 7.61
CA SER A 139 -30.87 -12.89 7.61
C SER A 139 -29.95 -13.28 8.77
N ILE A 140 -29.21 -12.34 9.35
CA ILE A 140 -28.33 -12.61 10.51
C ILE A 140 -29.13 -12.59 11.81
N ILE A 141 -30.23 -11.82 11.85
CA ILE A 141 -31.04 -11.60 13.05
C ILE A 141 -32.21 -12.60 13.16
N SER A 142 -32.68 -13.17 12.04
CA SER A 142 -33.69 -14.25 11.98
C SER A 142 -33.11 -15.62 12.31
#